data_AF-A0A3D0NIQ8-F1
#
_entry.id   AF-A0A3D0NIQ8-F1
#
_cell.length_a   1.000
_cell.length_b   1.000
_cell.length_c   1.000
_cell.angle_alpha   90.00
_cell.angle_beta   90.00
_cell.angle_gamma   90.00
#
_symmetry.space_group_name_H-M   'P 1'
#
loop_
_entity.id
_entity.type
_entity.pdbx_description
1 polymer ?
#
loop_
_entity_poly.entity_id
_entity_poly.type
_entity_poly.pdbx_seq_one_letter_code
_entity_poly.pdbx_strand_id
1 'polypeptide(L)'
;MTESTALSTTTQQGNALAFLHDAAAFNQLWRVAKAFSLSGMVPPAYQNKPDACLVALMYAEQLGEPAMLIFQEMAPINGRPSTSARFAIARANRSGLLTGPLTWTSKGTGETLEVTASATLYETGETITAMVSMREAKADGWDRNPKYRSMPEQMLRWRSATRLINLYIPQVLFGMGVREEAEVQKVQVAETPASSGDTIADLNRQIAGQAAVPAPAVAPAVLEAEVVTEPETQPRRRRAAAPEPVAEPVPQEPQDDGYDLPESPFGGDE
;
A
#
# COMPACT_ATOMS: atom_id res chain seq x y z
N MET A 1 23.39 -46.16 -0.64
CA MET A 1 22.00 -45.65 -0.56
C MET A 1 22.11 -44.18 -0.24
N THR A 2 21.78 -43.31 -1.18
CA THR A 2 21.84 -41.84 -1.01
C THR A 2 20.41 -41.33 -1.07
N GLU A 3 19.85 -40.99 0.10
CA GLU A 3 18.53 -40.40 0.20
C GLU A 3 18.59 -38.92 -0.18
N SER A 4 17.99 -38.61 -1.33
CA SER A 4 17.78 -37.24 -1.80
C SER A 4 16.53 -36.69 -1.13
N THR A 5 16.69 -35.95 -0.04
CA THR A 5 15.60 -35.19 0.60
C THR A 5 15.22 -34.03 -0.32
N ALA A 6 14.21 -34.24 -1.16
CA ALA A 6 13.58 -33.16 -1.92
C ALA A 6 12.71 -32.33 -0.98
N LEU A 7 13.09 -31.07 -0.74
CA LEU A 7 12.18 -30.07 -0.19
C LEU A 7 11.03 -29.87 -1.18
N SER A 8 9.86 -30.41 -0.84
CA SER A 8 8.62 -30.10 -1.56
C SER A 8 8.17 -28.70 -1.15
N THR A 9 8.40 -27.71 -2.01
CA THR A 9 7.78 -26.39 -1.88
C THR A 9 6.30 -26.54 -2.24
N THR A 10 5.47 -26.85 -1.24
CA THR A 10 4.01 -26.77 -1.38
C THR A 10 3.64 -25.31 -1.55
N THR A 11 3.39 -24.88 -2.79
CA THR A 11 2.71 -23.61 -3.06
C THR A 11 1.25 -23.78 -2.67
N GLN A 12 0.97 -23.68 -1.37
CA GLN A 12 -0.40 -23.61 -0.88
C GLN A 12 -0.97 -22.29 -1.38
N GLN A 13 -1.94 -22.33 -2.29
CA GLN A 13 -2.82 -21.20 -2.59
C GLN A 13 -3.65 -20.91 -1.33
N GLY A 14 -3.00 -20.29 -0.34
CA GLY A 14 -3.65 -19.74 0.83
C GLY A 14 -4.53 -18.57 0.41
N ASN A 15 -5.61 -18.37 1.15
CA ASN A 15 -6.40 -17.15 1.04
C ASN A 15 -5.46 -15.94 1.20
N ALA A 16 -5.35 -15.11 0.16
CA ALA A 16 -4.53 -13.91 0.20
C ALA A 16 -4.94 -13.08 1.43
N LEU A 17 -3.96 -12.66 2.22
CA LEU A 17 -4.17 -11.90 3.46
C LEU A 17 -4.76 -12.68 4.66
N ALA A 18 -4.78 -14.01 4.65
CA ALA A 18 -5.21 -14.81 5.82
C ALA A 18 -4.45 -14.45 7.12
N PHE A 19 -3.22 -13.96 7.00
CA PHE A 19 -2.41 -13.51 8.13
C PHE A 19 -3.03 -12.36 8.93
N LEU A 20 -4.01 -11.62 8.39
CA LEU A 20 -4.69 -10.55 9.13
C LEU A 20 -5.50 -11.07 10.32
N HIS A 21 -5.93 -12.32 10.26
CA HIS A 21 -6.71 -12.96 11.33
C HIS A 21 -5.85 -13.80 12.28
N ASP A 22 -4.56 -13.97 11.98
CA ASP A 22 -3.60 -14.65 12.84
C ASP A 22 -2.62 -13.64 13.45
N ALA A 23 -2.66 -13.52 14.78
CA ALA A 23 -1.79 -12.61 15.52
C ALA A 23 -0.30 -12.92 15.30
N ALA A 24 0.08 -14.20 15.18
CA ALA A 24 1.48 -14.56 15.00
C ALA A 24 2.00 -14.13 13.63
N ALA A 25 1.29 -14.49 12.55
CA ALA A 25 1.65 -14.10 11.19
C ALA A 25 1.60 -12.58 10.99
N PHE A 26 0.60 -11.89 11.55
CA PHE A 26 0.53 -10.43 11.48
C PHE A 26 1.74 -9.77 12.15
N ASN A 27 2.13 -10.22 13.35
CA ASN A 27 3.30 -9.70 14.05
C ASN A 27 4.61 -9.95 13.29
N GLN A 28 4.74 -11.09 12.63
CA GLN A 28 5.87 -11.37 11.76
C GLN A 28 5.92 -10.39 10.59
N LEU A 29 4.79 -10.20 9.88
CA LEU A 29 4.74 -9.29 8.74
C LEU A 29 5.00 -7.83 9.16
N TRP A 30 4.50 -7.42 10.34
CA TRP A 30 4.81 -6.11 10.91
C TRP A 30 6.30 -5.92 11.16
N ARG A 31 7.00 -6.94 11.67
CA ARG A 31 8.46 -6.90 11.87
C ARG A 31 9.21 -6.79 10.54
N VAL A 32 8.75 -7.51 9.53
CA VAL A 32 9.29 -7.44 8.16
C VAL A 32 9.08 -6.04 7.57
N ALA A 33 7.87 -5.49 7.67
CA ALA A 33 7.56 -4.12 7.24
C ALA A 33 8.44 -3.08 7.94
N LYS A 34 8.65 -3.24 9.26
CA LYS A 34 9.57 -2.40 10.03
C LYS A 34 11.01 -2.51 9.53
N ALA A 35 11.50 -3.72 9.26
CA ALA A 35 12.83 -3.92 8.70
C ALA A 35 13.00 -3.23 7.34
N PHE A 36 12.02 -3.35 6.43
CA PHE A 36 12.04 -2.65 5.15
C PHE A 36 12.08 -1.13 5.32
N SER A 37 11.25 -0.59 6.20
CA SER A 37 11.18 0.86 6.46
C SER A 37 12.49 1.46 6.98
N LEU A 38 13.33 0.64 7.63
CA LEU A 38 14.63 1.02 8.21
C LEU A 38 15.83 0.69 7.30
N SER A 39 15.63 -0.08 6.24
CA SER A 39 16.72 -0.59 5.39
C SER A 39 17.44 0.48 4.55
N GLY A 40 16.82 1.64 4.34
CA GLY A 40 17.31 2.69 3.43
C GLY A 40 17.19 2.36 1.93
N MET A 41 16.88 1.11 1.56
CA MET A 41 16.75 0.65 0.17
C MET A 41 15.33 0.77 -0.40
N VAL A 42 14.35 1.13 0.43
CA VAL A 42 12.99 1.43 -0.04
C VAL A 42 12.87 2.90 -0.47
N PRO A 43 11.98 3.25 -1.42
CA PRO A 43 11.81 4.63 -1.83
C PRO A 43 11.39 5.57 -0.69
N PRO A 44 11.60 6.90 -0.84
CA PRO A 44 11.33 7.87 0.23
C PRO A 44 9.89 7.85 0.78
N ALA A 45 8.92 7.39 -0.03
CA ALA A 45 7.54 7.24 0.41
C ALA A 45 7.35 6.20 1.54
N TYR A 46 8.30 5.28 1.71
CA TYR A 46 8.24 4.13 2.62
C TYR A 46 9.27 4.18 3.75
N GLN A 47 10.29 5.04 3.64
CA GLN A 47 11.32 5.19 4.67
C GLN A 47 10.73 5.72 5.98
N ASN A 48 11.09 5.10 7.09
CA ASN A 48 10.57 5.40 8.43
C ASN A 48 9.03 5.32 8.55
N LYS A 49 8.37 4.60 7.62
CA LYS A 49 6.92 4.43 7.56
C LYS A 49 6.56 2.94 7.50
N PRO A 50 6.63 2.21 8.64
CA PRO A 50 6.38 0.77 8.68
C PRO A 50 4.93 0.41 8.32
N ASP A 51 3.98 1.30 8.61
CA ASP A 51 2.58 1.23 8.21
C ASP A 51 2.40 1.24 6.68
N ALA A 52 3.06 2.18 5.99
CA ALA A 52 3.06 2.22 4.53
C ALA A 52 3.73 0.99 3.93
N CYS A 53 4.79 0.48 4.58
CA CYS A 53 5.44 -0.76 4.16
C CYS A 53 4.54 -1.98 4.33
N LEU A 54 3.82 -2.09 5.43
CA LEU A 54 2.87 -3.17 5.66
C LEU A 54 1.80 -3.18 4.58
N VAL A 55 1.21 -2.02 4.26
CA VAL A 55 0.20 -1.90 3.20
C VAL A 55 0.77 -2.30 1.84
N ALA A 56 1.99 -1.89 1.51
CA ALA A 56 2.65 -2.32 0.27
C ALA A 56 2.87 -3.83 0.20
N LEU A 57 3.24 -4.47 1.30
CA LEU A 57 3.35 -5.93 1.38
C LEU A 57 1.99 -6.62 1.20
N MET A 58 0.92 -6.06 1.77
CA MET A 58 -0.44 -6.56 1.54
C MET A 58 -0.82 -6.49 0.05
N TYR A 59 -0.52 -5.39 -0.62
CA TYR A 59 -0.73 -5.29 -2.07
C TYR A 59 0.14 -6.27 -2.84
N ALA A 60 1.39 -6.49 -2.44
CA ALA A 60 2.27 -7.46 -3.07
C ALA A 60 1.69 -8.89 -3.01
N GLU A 61 1.21 -9.31 -1.83
CA GLU A 61 0.54 -10.60 -1.65
C GLU A 61 -0.75 -10.70 -2.47
N GLN A 62 -1.61 -9.68 -2.41
CA GLN A 62 -2.88 -9.66 -3.15
C GLN A 62 -2.69 -9.71 -4.67
N LEU A 63 -1.64 -9.05 -5.16
CA LEU A 63 -1.32 -8.94 -6.58
C LEU A 63 -0.47 -10.11 -7.10
N GLY A 64 0.06 -10.95 -6.22
CA GLY A 64 1.03 -11.99 -6.55
C GLY A 64 2.32 -11.42 -7.13
N GLU A 65 2.80 -10.27 -6.63
CA GLU A 65 4.01 -9.61 -7.10
C GLU A 65 5.09 -9.58 -6.02
N PRO A 66 6.37 -9.56 -6.40
CA PRO A 66 7.44 -9.41 -5.43
C PRO A 66 7.37 -8.04 -4.74
N ALA A 67 7.53 -8.04 -3.40
CA ALA A 67 7.48 -6.83 -2.57
C ALA A 67 8.35 -5.68 -3.09
N MET A 68 9.59 -5.99 -3.51
CA MET A 68 10.53 -4.99 -4.02
C MET A 68 10.05 -4.29 -5.29
N LEU A 69 9.24 -4.95 -6.13
CA LEU A 69 8.64 -4.33 -7.31
C LEU A 69 7.53 -3.37 -6.90
N ILE A 70 6.66 -3.79 -5.97
CA ILE A 70 5.57 -2.93 -5.47
C ILE A 70 6.12 -1.69 -4.80
N PHE A 71 7.19 -1.80 -4.00
CA PHE A 71 7.82 -0.63 -3.39
C PHE A 71 8.30 0.40 -4.41
N GLN A 72 8.78 -0.04 -5.57
CA GLN A 72 9.29 0.86 -6.61
C GLN A 72 8.18 1.46 -7.47
N GLU A 73 7.15 0.69 -7.80
CA GLU A 73 6.12 1.08 -8.75
C GLU A 73 4.93 1.77 -8.10
N MET A 74 4.59 1.39 -6.86
CA MET A 74 3.50 1.96 -6.10
C MET A 74 3.98 3.15 -5.27
N ALA A 75 3.18 4.20 -5.24
CA ALA A 75 3.36 5.34 -4.35
C ALA A 75 2.01 5.82 -3.82
N PRO A 76 1.91 6.24 -2.56
CA PRO A 76 0.72 6.89 -2.03
C PRO A 76 0.62 8.31 -2.59
N ILE A 77 -0.48 8.61 -3.28
CA ILE A 77 -0.85 9.96 -3.75
C ILE A 77 -2.17 10.33 -3.10
N ASN A 78 -2.17 11.38 -2.27
CA ASN A 78 -3.37 11.83 -1.52
C ASN A 78 -4.06 10.71 -0.72
N GLY A 79 -3.27 9.85 -0.07
CA GLY A 79 -3.78 8.72 0.71
C GLY A 79 -4.27 7.52 -0.12
N ARG A 80 -4.17 7.57 -1.45
CA ARG A 80 -4.55 6.47 -2.35
C ARG A 80 -3.31 5.81 -2.96
N PRO A 81 -3.23 4.47 -2.98
CA PRO A 81 -2.16 3.77 -3.67
C PRO A 81 -2.29 4.02 -5.17
N SER A 82 -1.22 4.51 -5.78
CA SER A 82 -1.14 4.76 -7.22
C SER A 82 0.09 4.07 -7.78
N THR A 83 -0.03 3.40 -8.92
CA THR A 83 1.08 2.78 -9.64
C THR A 83 1.50 3.61 -10.85
N SER A 84 2.63 3.30 -11.48
CA SER A 84 2.93 3.86 -12.80
C SER A 84 2.04 3.25 -13.89
N ALA A 85 1.84 3.99 -14.99
CA ALA A 85 1.20 3.46 -16.19
C ALA A 85 2.00 2.28 -16.79
N ARG A 86 3.33 2.31 -16.65
CA ARG A 86 4.21 1.23 -17.13
C ARG A 86 3.93 -0.08 -16.38
N PHE A 87 3.77 -0.01 -15.06
CA PHE A 87 3.41 -1.17 -14.25
C PHE A 87 2.02 -1.70 -14.63
N ALA A 88 1.04 -0.82 -14.82
CA ALA A 88 -0.30 -1.18 -15.27
C ALA A 88 -0.27 -1.96 -16.60
N ILE A 89 0.47 -1.45 -17.60
CA ILE A 89 0.63 -2.08 -18.91
C ILE A 89 1.35 -3.44 -18.77
N ALA A 90 2.42 -3.51 -17.98
CA ALA A 90 3.16 -4.75 -17.77
C ALA A 90 2.29 -5.84 -17.15
N ARG A 91 1.51 -5.49 -16.12
CA ARG A 91 0.56 -6.43 -15.52
C ARG A 91 -0.54 -6.82 -16.49
N ALA A 92 -1.09 -5.89 -17.27
CA ALA A 92 -2.12 -6.19 -18.26
C ALA A 92 -1.61 -7.23 -19.29
N ASN A 93 -0.39 -7.03 -19.78
CA ASN A 93 0.25 -7.96 -20.71
C ASN A 93 0.57 -9.33 -20.09
N ARG A 94 0.86 -9.39 -18.77
CA ARG A 94 1.13 -10.65 -18.04
C ARG A 94 -0.13 -11.32 -17.46
N SER A 95 -1.28 -10.65 -17.52
CA SER A 95 -2.49 -11.08 -16.80
C SER A 95 -3.12 -12.37 -17.33
N GLY A 96 -2.79 -12.77 -18.57
CA GLY A 96 -3.47 -13.87 -19.27
C GLY A 96 -4.88 -13.52 -19.75
N LEU A 97 -5.36 -12.30 -19.50
CA LEU A 97 -6.67 -11.82 -19.98
C LEU A 97 -6.61 -11.36 -21.45
N LEU A 98 -5.39 -11.14 -21.96
CA LEU A 98 -5.13 -10.69 -23.32
C LEU A 98 -4.36 -11.76 -24.08
N THR A 99 -4.71 -11.96 -25.35
CA THR A 99 -4.01 -12.90 -26.25
C THR A 99 -2.61 -12.40 -26.64
N GLY A 100 -2.40 -11.08 -26.58
CA GLY A 100 -1.14 -10.43 -26.91
C GLY A 100 -0.94 -9.13 -26.14
N PRO A 101 0.21 -8.45 -26.33
CA PRO A 101 0.49 -7.20 -25.64
C PRO A 101 -0.41 -6.07 -26.15
N LEU A 102 -0.59 -5.04 -25.32
CA LEU A 102 -1.16 -3.77 -25.76
C LEU A 102 -0.34 -3.20 -26.92
N THR A 103 -1.05 -2.71 -27.94
CA THR A 103 -0.47 -2.04 -29.11
C THR A 103 -1.06 -0.64 -29.24
N TRP A 104 -0.35 0.22 -29.99
CA TRP A 104 -0.78 1.60 -30.20
C TRP A 104 -0.75 1.96 -31.66
N THR A 105 -1.74 2.74 -32.09
CA THR A 105 -1.73 3.43 -33.38
C THR A 105 -1.87 4.93 -33.13
N SER A 106 -0.95 5.71 -33.69
CA SER A 106 -0.93 7.16 -33.59
C SER A 106 -1.39 7.78 -34.92
N LYS A 107 -2.22 8.82 -34.86
CA LYS A 107 -2.69 9.59 -36.00
C LYS A 107 -2.55 11.09 -35.72
N GLY A 108 -2.23 11.87 -36.75
CA GLY A 108 -2.03 13.31 -36.63
C GLY A 108 -0.71 13.70 -35.96
N THR A 109 -0.52 15.00 -35.74
CA THR A 109 0.70 15.57 -35.17
C THR A 109 0.38 16.83 -34.37
N GLY A 110 1.13 17.09 -33.30
CA GLY A 110 0.92 18.29 -32.48
C GLY A 110 -0.47 18.30 -31.86
N GLU A 111 -1.29 19.30 -32.18
CA GLU A 111 -2.61 19.46 -31.57
C GLU A 111 -3.66 18.46 -32.06
N THR A 112 -3.48 17.91 -33.26
CA THR A 112 -4.37 16.87 -33.83
C THR A 112 -3.88 15.47 -33.53
N LEU A 113 -2.87 15.31 -32.67
CA LEU A 113 -2.33 14.02 -32.29
C LEU A 113 -3.38 13.23 -31.49
N GLU A 114 -3.65 12.03 -31.96
CA GLU A 114 -4.54 11.03 -31.37
C GLU A 114 -3.78 9.72 -31.24
N VAL A 115 -3.91 9.07 -30.10
CA VAL A 115 -3.32 7.77 -29.84
C VAL A 115 -4.42 6.81 -29.42
N THR A 116 -4.50 5.68 -30.12
CA THR A 116 -5.43 4.60 -29.82
C THR A 116 -4.66 3.40 -29.30
N ALA A 117 -4.93 2.98 -28.06
CA ALA A 117 -4.48 1.71 -27.52
C ALA A 117 -5.44 0.60 -27.97
N SER A 118 -4.91 -0.57 -28.31
CA SER A 118 -5.68 -1.74 -28.75
C SER A 118 -5.13 -3.01 -28.10
N ALA A 119 -6.01 -3.94 -27.76
CA ALA A 119 -5.67 -5.28 -27.28
C ALA A 119 -6.75 -6.28 -27.67
N THR A 120 -6.42 -7.57 -27.69
CA THR A 120 -7.38 -8.65 -27.97
C THR A 120 -7.65 -9.44 -26.70
N LEU A 121 -8.93 -9.55 -26.31
CA LEU A 121 -9.34 -10.33 -25.15
C LEU A 121 -9.15 -11.82 -25.41
N TYR A 122 -8.59 -12.52 -24.42
CA TYR A 122 -8.35 -13.96 -24.52
C TYR A 122 -9.64 -14.78 -24.58
N GLU A 123 -10.64 -14.41 -23.79
CA GLU A 123 -11.89 -15.17 -23.67
C GLU A 123 -12.76 -15.08 -24.94
N THR A 124 -12.93 -13.88 -25.50
CA THR A 124 -13.84 -13.63 -26.62
C THR A 124 -13.15 -13.52 -27.98
N GLY A 125 -11.83 -13.26 -28.00
CA GLY A 125 -11.11 -12.90 -29.21
C GLY A 125 -11.45 -11.51 -29.75
N GLU A 126 -12.23 -10.71 -29.02
CA GLU A 126 -12.62 -9.36 -29.42
C GLU A 126 -11.47 -8.37 -29.27
N THR A 127 -11.30 -7.49 -30.25
CA THR A 127 -10.34 -6.38 -30.18
C THR A 127 -10.97 -5.19 -29.48
N ILE A 128 -10.49 -4.90 -28.28
CA ILE A 128 -10.87 -3.74 -27.47
C ILE A 128 -9.94 -2.57 -27.77
N THR A 129 -10.49 -1.35 -27.79
CA THR A 129 -9.73 -0.14 -28.12
C THR A 129 -10.10 1.03 -27.23
N ALA A 130 -9.15 1.93 -26.99
CA ALA A 130 -9.38 3.19 -26.31
C ALA A 130 -8.54 4.29 -26.94
N MET A 131 -9.19 5.39 -27.34
CA MET A 131 -8.53 6.54 -27.97
C MET A 131 -8.45 7.71 -26.98
N VAL A 132 -7.35 8.45 -27.08
CA VAL A 132 -7.10 9.70 -26.36
C VAL A 132 -6.45 10.70 -27.31
N SER A 133 -6.91 11.95 -27.27
CA SER A 133 -6.39 13.02 -28.14
C SER A 133 -5.68 14.12 -27.36
N MET A 134 -4.82 14.89 -28.03
CA MET A 134 -4.26 16.13 -27.46
C MET A 134 -5.33 17.18 -27.18
N ARG A 135 -6.41 17.22 -27.97
CA ARG A 135 -7.54 18.11 -27.72
C ARG A 135 -8.19 17.82 -26.37
N GLU A 136 -8.43 16.55 -26.09
CA GLU A 136 -8.93 16.08 -24.79
C GLU A 136 -7.92 16.39 -23.67
N ALA A 137 -6.64 16.13 -23.90
CA ALA A 137 -5.59 16.44 -22.93
C ALA A 137 -5.54 17.92 -22.52
N LYS A 138 -5.81 18.84 -23.45
CA LYS A 138 -5.91 20.27 -23.16
C LYS A 138 -7.20 20.61 -22.40
N ALA A 139 -8.33 20.00 -22.77
CA ALA A 139 -9.61 20.22 -22.11
C ALA A 139 -9.57 19.79 -20.63
N ASP A 140 -8.92 18.66 -20.35
CA ASP A 140 -8.76 18.12 -18.99
C ASP A 140 -7.55 18.70 -18.24
N GLY A 141 -6.81 19.61 -18.86
CA GLY A 141 -5.67 20.31 -18.25
C GLY A 141 -4.44 19.42 -17.98
N TRP A 142 -4.29 18.30 -18.70
CA TRP A 142 -3.10 17.44 -18.61
C TRP A 142 -1.84 18.11 -19.19
N ASP A 143 -2.03 19.07 -20.09
CA ASP A 143 -0.96 19.86 -20.73
C ASP A 143 -0.12 20.71 -19.74
N ARG A 144 -0.63 20.89 -18.51
CA ARG A 144 0.10 21.53 -17.41
C ARG A 144 1.37 20.77 -17.05
N ASN A 145 1.36 19.44 -17.21
CA ASN A 145 2.57 18.63 -17.04
C ASN A 145 3.50 18.88 -18.24
N PRO A 146 4.74 19.38 -18.04
CA PRO A 146 5.68 19.70 -19.13
C PRO A 146 5.96 18.53 -20.07
N LYS A 147 5.79 17.28 -19.60
CA LYS A 147 5.98 16.07 -20.42
C LYS A 147 5.03 15.98 -21.60
N TYR A 148 3.83 16.58 -21.52
CA TYR A 148 2.91 16.65 -22.65
C TYR A 148 3.40 17.59 -23.76
N ARG A 149 4.33 18.50 -23.47
CA ARG A 149 4.95 19.37 -24.48
C ARG A 149 6.20 18.73 -25.09
N SER A 150 7.01 18.04 -24.28
CA SER A 150 8.25 17.41 -24.77
C SER A 150 8.02 16.04 -25.40
N MET A 151 7.12 15.22 -24.86
CA MET A 151 6.83 13.85 -25.32
C MET A 151 5.31 13.58 -25.34
N PRO A 152 4.53 14.33 -26.14
CA PRO A 152 3.07 14.22 -26.17
C PRO A 152 2.59 12.80 -26.50
N GLU A 153 3.19 12.15 -27.50
CA GLU A 153 2.76 10.82 -27.93
C GLU A 153 2.93 9.78 -26.82
N GLN A 154 4.05 9.79 -26.10
CA GLN A 154 4.31 8.88 -24.99
C GLN A 154 3.26 9.05 -23.89
N MET A 155 2.93 10.29 -23.53
CA MET A 155 1.93 10.58 -22.52
C MET A 155 0.55 10.09 -22.94
N LEU A 156 0.17 10.29 -24.21
CA LEU A 156 -1.10 9.79 -24.74
C LEU A 156 -1.13 8.26 -24.84
N ARG A 157 -0.01 7.60 -25.12
CA ARG A 157 0.08 6.12 -25.06
C ARG A 157 -0.21 5.60 -23.65
N TRP A 158 0.36 6.22 -22.62
CA TRP A 158 0.06 5.85 -21.23
C TRP A 158 -1.38 6.12 -20.84
N ARG A 159 -1.96 7.26 -21.28
CA ARG A 159 -3.36 7.59 -21.01
C ARG A 159 -4.34 6.65 -21.71
N SER A 160 -4.12 6.39 -22.99
CA SER A 160 -4.96 5.45 -23.75
C SER A 160 -4.87 4.04 -23.20
N ALA A 161 -3.68 3.59 -22.80
CA ALA A 161 -3.51 2.29 -22.16
C ALA A 161 -4.22 2.21 -20.82
N THR A 162 -4.09 3.22 -19.96
CA THR A 162 -4.75 3.25 -18.65
C THR A 162 -6.26 3.28 -18.79
N ARG A 163 -6.78 4.09 -19.73
CA ARG A 163 -8.21 4.11 -20.09
C ARG A 163 -8.71 2.73 -20.52
N LEU A 164 -7.98 2.06 -21.41
CA LEU A 164 -8.33 0.70 -21.85
C LEU A 164 -8.35 -0.29 -20.68
N ILE A 165 -7.31 -0.28 -19.85
CA ILE A 165 -7.19 -1.18 -18.70
C ILE A 165 -8.35 -0.96 -17.72
N ASN A 166 -8.65 0.29 -17.37
CA ASN A 166 -9.73 0.61 -16.44
C ASN A 166 -11.11 0.24 -16.97
N LEU A 167 -11.35 0.32 -18.28
CA LEU A 167 -12.65 0.00 -18.88
C LEU A 167 -12.88 -1.50 -19.04
N TYR A 168 -11.86 -2.26 -19.46
CA TYR A 168 -12.05 -3.65 -19.90
C TYR A 168 -11.45 -4.69 -18.95
N ILE A 169 -10.35 -4.35 -18.28
CA ILE A 169 -9.63 -5.29 -17.40
C ILE A 169 -9.21 -4.63 -16.06
N PRO A 170 -10.12 -3.96 -15.33
CA PRO A 170 -9.78 -3.21 -14.11
C PRO A 170 -9.23 -4.10 -12.98
N GLN A 171 -9.54 -5.40 -13.00
CA GLN A 171 -9.04 -6.39 -12.05
C GLN A 171 -7.51 -6.48 -12.02
N VAL A 172 -6.82 -6.06 -13.08
CA VAL A 172 -5.35 -6.04 -13.14
C VAL A 172 -4.75 -5.08 -12.11
N LEU A 173 -5.45 -4.00 -11.78
CA LEU A 173 -4.98 -2.95 -10.87
C LEU A 173 -5.57 -3.04 -9.47
N PHE A 174 -6.55 -3.93 -9.21
CA PHE A 174 -7.18 -4.08 -7.89
C PHE A 174 -7.62 -2.73 -7.26
N GLY A 175 -8.10 -1.79 -8.08
CA GLY A 175 -8.56 -0.47 -7.61
C GLY A 175 -7.46 0.54 -7.28
N MET A 176 -6.19 0.21 -7.52
CA MET A 176 -5.10 1.18 -7.47
C MET A 176 -5.26 2.22 -8.59
N GLY A 177 -4.93 3.47 -8.28
CA GLY A 177 -4.86 4.53 -9.27
C GLY A 177 -3.62 4.41 -10.17
N VAL A 178 -3.60 5.18 -11.25
CA VAL A 178 -2.38 5.39 -12.04
C VAL A 178 -1.89 6.81 -11.83
N ARG A 179 -0.62 6.95 -11.47
CA ARG A 179 0.01 8.23 -11.12
C ARG A 179 -0.15 9.28 -12.21
N GLU A 180 0.01 8.88 -13.46
CA GLU A 180 -0.15 9.78 -14.61
C GLU A 180 -1.56 10.39 -14.66
N GLU A 181 -2.58 9.72 -14.11
CA GLU A 181 -3.95 10.25 -13.96
C GLU A 181 -4.12 11.09 -12.68
N ALA A 182 -3.56 10.64 -11.57
CA ALA A 182 -3.68 11.27 -10.26
C ALA A 182 -2.95 12.62 -10.15
N GLU A 183 -1.86 12.83 -10.90
CA GLU A 183 -1.06 14.07 -10.87
C GLU A 183 -1.84 15.33 -11.29
N VAL A 184 -2.96 15.19 -12.00
CA VAL A 184 -3.78 16.32 -12.48
C VAL A 184 -5.01 16.56 -11.61
N GLN A 185 -5.45 15.55 -10.86
CA GLN A 185 -6.57 15.69 -9.93
C GLN A 185 -6.13 16.42 -8.67
N LYS A 186 -6.35 17.74 -8.63
CA LYS A 186 -6.49 18.44 -7.35
C LYS A 186 -7.74 17.88 -6.68
N VAL A 187 -7.56 16.88 -5.82
CA VAL A 187 -8.61 16.46 -4.91
C VAL A 187 -8.86 17.66 -4.00
N GLN A 188 -9.93 18.39 -4.26
CA GLN A 188 -10.49 19.29 -3.26
C GLN A 188 -11.06 18.36 -2.19
N VAL A 189 -10.25 18.04 -1.19
CA VAL A 189 -10.81 17.59 0.08
C VAL A 189 -11.60 18.79 0.55
N ALA A 190 -12.91 18.74 0.37
CA ALA A 190 -13.78 19.58 1.17
C ALA A 190 -13.53 19.10 2.61
N GLU A 191 -12.57 19.72 3.27
CA GLU A 191 -12.56 19.78 4.72
C GLU A 191 -13.86 20.47 5.07
N THR A 192 -14.94 19.68 5.16
CA THR A 192 -16.06 20.08 5.98
C THR A 192 -15.40 20.22 7.35
N PRO A 193 -15.23 21.44 7.89
CA PRO A 193 -14.67 21.57 9.21
C PRO A 193 -15.52 20.67 10.08
N ALA A 194 -14.89 19.67 10.69
CA ALA A 194 -15.55 18.88 11.71
C ALA A 194 -16.12 19.91 12.69
N SER A 195 -17.46 20.02 12.75
CA SER A 195 -18.14 20.74 13.82
C SER A 195 -17.91 19.91 15.08
N SER A 196 -16.67 20.00 15.57
CA SER A 196 -16.15 19.34 16.74
C SER A 196 -16.66 20.16 17.92
N GLY A 197 -17.85 19.79 18.39
CA GLY A 197 -18.46 20.35 19.59
C GLY A 197 -19.83 19.76 19.83
N ASP A 198 -20.74 19.93 18.88
CA ASP A 198 -22.15 19.65 19.14
C ASP A 198 -22.57 18.22 18.79
N THR A 199 -22.01 17.62 17.74
CA THR A 199 -22.47 16.31 17.24
C THR A 199 -22.23 15.15 18.20
N ILE A 200 -21.09 15.09 18.89
CA ILE A 200 -20.81 14.04 19.88
C ILE A 200 -21.64 14.26 21.16
N ALA A 201 -21.84 15.51 21.57
CA ALA A 201 -22.66 15.85 22.74
C ALA A 201 -24.16 15.61 22.50
N ASP A 202 -24.63 15.80 21.27
CA ASP A 202 -26.01 15.52 20.86
C ASP A 202 -26.26 14.01 20.74
N LEU A 203 -25.32 13.25 20.17
CA LEU A 203 -25.39 11.78 20.11
C LEU A 203 -25.40 11.16 21.52
N ASN A 204 -24.55 11.63 22.44
CA ASN A 204 -24.54 11.16 23.83
C ASN A 204 -25.85 11.49 24.57
N ARG A 205 -26.47 12.65 24.29
CA ARG A 205 -27.80 13.00 24.82
C ARG A 205 -28.90 12.11 24.25
N GLN A 206 -28.83 11.76 22.97
CA GLN A 206 -29.81 10.88 22.32
C GLN A 206 -29.75 9.46 22.89
N ILE A 207 -28.55 8.95 23.17
CA ILE A 207 -28.35 7.63 23.79
C ILE A 207 -28.83 7.66 25.26
N ALA A 208 -28.51 8.71 26.00
CA ALA A 208 -28.98 8.87 27.38
C ALA A 208 -30.51 9.05 27.49
N GLY A 209 -31.15 9.67 26.48
CA GLY A 209 -32.59 9.90 26.43
C GLY A 209 -33.43 8.67 26.06
N GLN A 210 -32.82 7.62 25.50
CA GLN A 210 -33.52 6.37 25.15
C GLN A 210 -33.51 5.32 26.28
N ALA A 211 -32.80 5.56 27.39
CA ALA A 211 -32.71 4.65 28.52
C ALA A 211 -33.85 4.79 29.57
N ALA A 212 -34.95 5.46 29.22
CA ALA A 212 -36.10 5.64 30.13
C ALA A 212 -37.40 5.17 29.49
N VAL A 213 -37.55 3.86 29.31
CA VAL A 213 -38.87 3.22 29.25
C VAL A 213 -38.99 2.34 30.51
N PRO A 214 -39.81 2.71 31.50
CA PRO A 214 -39.98 1.90 32.69
C PRO A 214 -40.82 0.65 32.36
N ALA A 215 -40.24 -0.53 32.53
CA ALA A 215 -41.00 -1.77 32.61
C ALA A 215 -41.82 -1.80 33.92
N PRO A 216 -43.09 -2.24 33.92
CA PRO A 216 -43.90 -2.28 35.12
C PRO A 216 -43.40 -3.36 36.08
N ALA A 217 -43.26 -2.97 37.35
CA ALA A 217 -42.76 -3.77 38.45
C ALA A 217 -43.74 -4.90 38.84
N VAL A 218 -43.23 -6.13 38.88
CA VAL A 218 -43.80 -7.22 39.70
C VAL A 218 -42.90 -7.37 40.92
N ALA A 219 -43.49 -7.20 42.10
CA ALA A 219 -42.80 -7.14 43.39
C ALA A 219 -42.15 -8.48 43.77
N PRO A 220 -40.90 -8.48 44.27
CA PRO A 220 -40.38 -9.61 45.04
C PRO A 220 -40.60 -9.38 46.53
N ALA A 221 -41.14 -10.42 47.18
CA ALA A 221 -41.30 -10.52 48.62
C ALA A 221 -39.94 -10.61 49.33
N VAL A 222 -39.91 -9.97 50.50
CA VAL A 222 -38.83 -9.91 51.49
C VAL A 222 -38.40 -11.30 52.01
N LEU A 223 -37.08 -11.50 52.11
CA LEU A 223 -36.44 -12.41 53.06
C LEU A 223 -35.20 -11.70 53.64
N GLU A 224 -35.18 -11.60 54.97
CA GLU A 224 -34.12 -11.01 55.79
C GLU A 224 -32.95 -11.99 56.05
N ALA A 225 -31.84 -11.38 56.53
CA ALA A 225 -30.63 -11.95 57.12
C ALA A 225 -29.56 -12.46 56.12
N GLU A 226 -28.25 -12.18 56.26
CA GLU A 226 -27.47 -11.89 57.47
C GLU A 226 -26.18 -11.13 57.10
N VAL A 227 -25.78 -10.18 57.97
CA VAL A 227 -24.55 -9.39 57.87
C VAL A 227 -23.40 -10.19 58.45
N VAL A 228 -22.33 -10.43 57.68
CA VAL A 228 -21.02 -10.83 58.25
C VAL A 228 -19.93 -9.91 57.72
N THR A 229 -19.31 -9.27 58.69
CA THR A 229 -18.29 -8.22 58.66
C THR A 229 -16.92 -8.73 58.21
N GLU A 230 -16.29 -7.95 57.33
CA GLU A 230 -14.85 -7.96 57.04
C GLU A 230 -14.07 -7.36 58.24
N PRO A 231 -12.83 -7.81 58.53
CA PRO A 231 -11.90 -6.99 59.27
C PRO A 231 -10.68 -6.60 58.41
N GLU A 232 -10.45 -5.29 58.30
CA GLU A 232 -9.17 -4.70 57.93
C GLU A 232 -8.07 -5.10 58.93
N THR A 233 -6.86 -5.38 58.44
CA THR A 233 -5.62 -5.08 59.19
C THR A 233 -4.43 -4.86 58.25
N GLN A 234 -3.99 -3.60 58.12
CA GLN A 234 -2.65 -3.20 57.68
C GLN A 234 -1.75 -2.96 58.93
N PRO A 235 -0.44 -2.62 58.84
CA PRO A 235 0.58 -2.82 57.79
C PRO A 235 1.92 -3.38 58.35
N ARG A 236 2.84 -3.83 57.48
CA ARG A 236 4.29 -3.88 57.82
C ARG A 236 5.17 -3.32 56.71
N ARG A 237 5.92 -2.28 57.10
CA ARG A 237 6.98 -1.57 56.35
C ARG A 237 8.23 -2.44 56.13
N ARG A 238 9.06 -1.95 55.19
CA ARG A 238 10.49 -2.19 54.87
C ARG A 238 10.66 -3.12 53.67
N ARG A 239 11.47 -2.81 52.64
CA ARG A 239 12.55 -1.83 52.46
C ARG A 239 12.80 -1.68 50.96
N ALA A 240 12.99 -0.45 50.48
CA ALA A 240 13.46 -0.17 49.12
C ALA A 240 14.93 -0.59 48.97
N ALA A 241 15.25 -1.27 47.86
CA ALA A 241 16.61 -1.47 47.37
C ALA A 241 16.74 -0.66 46.07
N ALA A 242 17.73 0.22 46.04
CA ALA A 242 18.09 1.07 44.91
C ALA A 242 18.84 0.26 43.83
N PRO A 243 18.68 0.59 42.53
CA PRO A 243 19.55 0.06 41.47
C PRO A 243 20.81 0.93 41.30
N GLU A 244 21.98 0.27 41.27
CA GLU A 244 23.29 0.84 40.92
C GLU A 244 23.45 1.04 39.39
N PRO A 245 24.39 1.92 38.96
CA PRO A 245 24.33 2.60 37.66
C PRO A 245 24.95 1.83 36.48
N VAL A 246 24.48 2.24 35.30
CA VAL A 246 24.82 1.79 33.94
C VAL A 246 26.28 2.09 33.58
N ALA A 247 27.00 1.10 33.05
CA ALA A 247 28.31 1.27 32.43
C ALA A 247 28.17 1.82 31.01
N GLU A 248 28.91 2.89 30.70
CA GLU A 248 29.03 3.48 29.37
C GLU A 248 29.87 2.58 28.42
N PRO A 249 29.53 2.50 27.12
CA PRO A 249 30.42 1.91 26.13
C PRO A 249 31.46 2.93 25.62
N VAL A 250 32.73 2.50 25.60
CA VAL A 250 33.89 3.25 25.11
C VAL A 250 33.83 3.39 23.57
N PRO A 251 34.24 4.55 22.98
CA PRO A 251 34.32 4.72 21.53
C PRO A 251 35.49 3.91 20.93
N GLN A 252 35.25 3.17 19.84
CA GLN A 252 36.31 2.58 19.01
C GLN A 252 36.67 3.58 17.90
N GLU A 253 37.94 3.97 17.82
CA GLU A 253 38.51 4.72 16.70
C GLU A 253 38.63 3.84 15.43
N PRO A 254 38.52 4.43 14.23
CA PRO A 254 38.53 3.67 12.97
C PRO A 254 39.96 3.23 12.61
N GLN A 255 40.12 1.95 12.30
CA GLN A 255 41.32 1.45 11.60
C GLN A 255 41.17 1.72 10.10
N ASP A 256 42.19 2.41 9.59
CA ASP A 256 42.37 2.86 8.22
C ASP A 256 42.91 1.70 7.37
N ASP A 257 42.01 0.88 6.84
CA ASP A 257 42.36 -0.17 5.89
C ASP A 257 42.29 0.42 4.47
N GLY A 258 43.45 0.81 3.96
CA GLY A 258 43.64 1.36 2.62
C GLY A 258 43.02 0.48 1.54
N TYR A 259 42.12 1.08 0.77
CA TYR A 259 41.65 0.55 -0.50
C TYR A 259 42.79 0.61 -1.53
N ASP A 260 43.28 -0.56 -1.94
CA ASP A 260 44.11 -0.71 -3.13
C ASP A 260 43.30 -1.44 -4.22
N LEU A 261 42.99 -0.72 -5.29
CA LEU A 261 42.40 -1.22 -6.53
C LEU A 261 42.82 -0.26 -7.66
N PRO A 262 42.97 -0.71 -8.92
CA PRO A 262 43.69 -1.90 -9.41
C PRO A 262 44.60 -1.52 -10.61
N GLU A 263 45.76 -2.16 -10.79
CA GLU A 263 46.44 -2.12 -12.09
C GLU A 263 46.02 -3.32 -12.95
N SER A 264 45.20 -3.03 -13.95
CA SER A 264 45.03 -3.87 -15.14
C SER A 264 46.19 -3.68 -16.10
N PRO A 265 46.80 -4.76 -16.63
CA PRO A 265 47.44 -4.68 -17.92
C PRO A 265 46.68 -5.58 -18.91
N PHE A 266 45.79 -4.95 -19.68
CA PHE A 266 45.57 -5.39 -21.05
C PHE A 266 46.86 -5.07 -21.84
N GLY A 267 47.72 -6.07 -22.02
CA GLY A 267 48.60 -6.24 -23.18
C GLY A 267 48.24 -7.61 -23.75
N GLY A 268 48.03 -7.80 -25.05
CA GLY A 268 48.83 -7.31 -26.16
C GLY A 268 49.62 -8.50 -26.70
N ASP A 269 49.20 -8.98 -27.87
CA ASP A 269 49.86 -9.89 -28.81
C ASP A 269 49.80 -11.43 -28.63
N GLU A 270 49.52 -12.06 -29.79
CA GLU A 270 49.48 -13.46 -30.25
C GLU A 270 48.25 -14.35 -29.95
#